data_AF-A0A4U1FZF8-F1
#
_entry.id   AF-A0A4U1FZF8-F1
#
_cell.length_a   1.000
_cell.length_b   1.000
_cell.length_c   1.000
_cell.angle_alpha   90.00
_cell.angle_beta   90.00
_cell.angle_gamma   90.00
#
_symmetry.space_group_name_H-M   'P 1'
#
loop_
_entity.id
_entity.type
_entity.pdbx_description
1 polymer ?
#
loop_
_entity_poly.entity_id
_entity_poly.type
_entity_poly.pdbx_seq_one_letter_code
_entity_poly.pdbx_strand_id
1 'polypeptide(L)'
;MNQPEIELPFKEWDILPIEVYQKALDEIKEHFCDLSSEVESTTDKSIKTLIAFVTFLSGAGLYILSKETISTTSAVIAVVSVCNIYGLFSIIKARAHYLKGLNIEGMFNAEFDREEFSEGDKIRLFYYNCIEKYAIKINRLTLIVSKRNHTYNRFFGLSLILVISTCFYIGCLI
;
A
#
# COMPACT_ATOMS: atom_id res chain seq x y z
N MET A 1 -16.98 -17.37 0.91
CA MET A 1 -16.34 -16.14 0.38
C MET A 1 -16.18 -16.35 -1.11
N ASN A 2 -16.97 -15.67 -1.94
CA ASN A 2 -16.86 -15.78 -3.39
C ASN A 2 -15.56 -15.09 -3.81
N GLN A 3 -14.69 -15.79 -4.53
CA GLN A 3 -13.55 -15.17 -5.17
C GLN A 3 -14.08 -14.12 -6.16
N PRO A 4 -13.53 -12.88 -6.16
CA PRO A 4 -13.93 -11.89 -7.15
C PRO A 4 -13.65 -12.46 -8.55
N GLU A 5 -14.66 -12.41 -9.42
CA GLU A 5 -14.50 -12.73 -10.84
C GLU A 5 -13.41 -11.82 -11.41
N ILE A 6 -12.33 -12.43 -11.87
CA ILE A 6 -11.21 -11.73 -12.50
C ILE A 6 -11.66 -11.48 -13.93
N GLU A 7 -12.04 -10.25 -14.25
CA GLU A 7 -12.20 -9.86 -15.66
C GLU A 7 -10.81 -9.84 -16.30
N LEU A 8 -10.50 -10.91 -17.02
CA LEU A 8 -9.36 -10.94 -17.92
C LEU A 8 -9.65 -10.01 -19.10
N PRO A 9 -8.64 -9.30 -19.64
CA PRO A 9 -8.83 -8.30 -20.70
C PRO A 9 -9.41 -8.87 -22.00
N PHE A 10 -9.39 -10.18 -22.21
CA PHE A 10 -9.91 -10.84 -23.41
C PHE A 10 -10.80 -12.04 -23.06
N LYS A 11 -11.85 -12.27 -23.87
CA LYS A 11 -12.82 -13.37 -23.67
C LYS A 11 -12.46 -14.65 -24.44
N GLU A 12 -11.54 -14.60 -25.40
CA GLU A 12 -11.13 -15.72 -26.25
C GLU A 12 -9.61 -15.78 -26.34
N TRP A 13 -8.95 -16.33 -25.32
CA TRP A 13 -7.50 -16.41 -25.27
C TRP A 13 -6.93 -17.45 -26.25
N ASP A 14 -7.66 -18.55 -26.49
CA ASP A 14 -7.15 -19.73 -27.22
C ASP A 14 -6.75 -19.46 -28.68
N ILE A 15 -7.27 -18.39 -29.29
CA ILE A 15 -7.07 -18.04 -30.72
C ILE A 15 -5.99 -16.95 -30.89
N LEU A 16 -5.54 -16.32 -29.80
CA LEU A 16 -4.66 -15.17 -29.90
C LEU A 16 -3.20 -15.56 -30.26
N PRO A 17 -2.50 -14.72 -31.06
CA PRO A 17 -1.07 -14.87 -31.30
C PRO A 17 -0.26 -14.78 -30.00
N ILE A 18 0.88 -15.47 -29.92
CA ILE A 18 1.76 -15.47 -28.73
C ILE A 18 2.25 -14.05 -28.43
N GLU A 19 2.41 -13.20 -29.46
CA GLU A 19 2.79 -11.80 -29.33
C GLU A 19 1.77 -11.00 -28.50
N VAL A 20 0.48 -11.35 -28.59
CA VAL A 20 -0.58 -10.70 -27.79
C VAL A 20 -0.46 -11.10 -26.33
N TYR A 21 -0.13 -12.36 -26.05
CA TYR A 21 0.14 -12.82 -24.68
C TYR A 21 1.36 -12.14 -24.07
N GLN A 22 2.44 -11.99 -24.83
CA GLN A 22 3.64 -11.29 -24.38
C GLN A 22 3.34 -9.84 -24.06
N LYS A 23 2.64 -9.14 -24.98
CA LYS A 23 2.25 -7.75 -24.78
C LYS A 23 1.33 -7.57 -23.57
N ALA A 24 0.33 -8.43 -23.41
CA ALA A 24 -0.58 -8.39 -22.26
C ALA A 24 0.17 -8.64 -20.94
N LEU A 25 1.14 -9.55 -20.93
CA LEU A 25 1.99 -9.78 -19.75
C LEU A 25 2.83 -8.54 -19.42
N ASP A 26 3.38 -7.85 -20.42
CA ASP A 26 4.18 -6.64 -20.21
C ASP A 26 3.32 -5.47 -19.69
N GLU A 27 2.14 -5.23 -20.26
CA GLU A 27 1.18 -4.23 -19.77
C GLU A 27 0.76 -4.50 -18.31
N ILE A 28 0.50 -5.77 -17.98
CA ILE A 28 0.13 -6.19 -16.63
C ILE A 28 1.30 -6.03 -15.64
N LYS A 29 2.53 -6.31 -16.07
CA LYS A 29 3.72 -6.07 -15.23
C LYS A 29 3.92 -4.59 -14.97
N GLU A 30 3.77 -3.74 -15.98
CA GLU A 30 3.86 -2.28 -15.85
C GLU A 30 2.83 -1.79 -14.83
N HIS A 31 1.57 -2.21 -14.96
CA HIS A 31 0.52 -1.83 -14.02
C HIS A 31 0.80 -2.32 -12.58
N PHE A 32 1.36 -3.53 -12.42
CA PHE A 32 1.80 -4.02 -11.10
C PHE A 32 2.95 -3.18 -10.51
N CYS A 33 3.90 -2.74 -11.35
CA CYS A 33 5.00 -1.86 -10.95
C CYS A 33 4.49 -0.48 -10.53
N ASP A 34 3.54 0.10 -11.26
CA ASP A 34 2.91 1.38 -10.91
C ASP A 34 2.25 1.33 -9.53
N LEU A 35 1.40 0.33 -9.30
CA LEU A 35 0.76 0.13 -7.99
C LEU A 35 1.79 -0.11 -6.88
N SER A 36 2.86 -0.84 -7.17
CA SER A 36 3.95 -1.06 -6.22
C SER A 36 4.65 0.25 -5.86
N SER A 37 4.91 1.11 -6.85
CA SER A 37 5.51 2.43 -6.64
C SER A 37 4.59 3.36 -5.83
N GLU A 38 3.27 3.27 -6.01
CA GLU A 38 2.30 4.02 -5.23
C GLU A 38 2.31 3.61 -3.75
N VAL A 39 2.43 2.31 -3.47
CA VAL A 39 2.62 1.80 -2.10
C VAL A 39 3.89 2.40 -1.47
N GLU A 40 4.98 2.48 -2.22
CA GLU A 40 6.23 3.08 -1.74
C GLU A 40 6.07 4.57 -1.47
N SER A 41 5.44 5.30 -2.39
CA SER A 41 5.15 6.74 -2.24
C SER A 41 4.34 7.04 -0.97
N THR A 42 3.26 6.30 -0.73
CA THR A 42 2.42 6.49 0.48
C THR A 42 3.18 6.11 1.74
N THR A 43 4.08 5.13 1.68
CA THR A 43 4.94 4.78 2.82
C THR A 43 5.92 5.92 3.12
N ASP A 44 6.61 6.47 2.12
CA ASP A 44 7.55 7.58 2.28
C ASP A 44 6.86 8.83 2.83
N LYS A 45 5.68 9.19 2.28
CA LYS A 45 4.84 10.27 2.81
C LYS A 45 4.45 10.04 4.27
N SER A 46 4.09 8.81 4.64
CA SER A 46 3.74 8.45 6.02
C SER A 46 4.92 8.59 6.97
N ILE A 47 6.12 8.15 6.56
CA ILE A 47 7.36 8.31 7.35
C ILE A 47 7.67 9.79 7.56
N LYS A 48 7.66 10.59 6.49
CA LYS A 48 7.92 12.04 6.56
C LYS A 48 6.91 12.76 7.46
N THR A 49 5.63 12.42 7.32
CA THR A 49 4.55 12.95 8.17
C THR A 49 4.78 12.60 9.63
N LEU A 50 5.11 11.34 9.91
CA LEU A 50 5.34 10.85 11.27
C LEU A 50 6.53 11.56 11.92
N ILE A 51 7.64 11.69 11.22
CA ILE A 51 8.84 12.38 11.73
C ILE A 51 8.49 13.84 12.04
N ALA A 52 7.90 14.57 11.09
CA ALA A 52 7.53 15.98 11.29
C ALA A 52 6.57 16.16 12.47
N PHE A 53 5.57 15.28 12.59
CA PHE A 53 4.58 15.33 13.68
C PHE A 53 5.21 15.04 15.04
N VAL A 54 6.09 14.03 15.14
CA VAL A 54 6.82 13.72 16.38
C VAL A 54 7.75 14.87 16.77
N THR A 55 8.51 15.43 15.83
CA THR A 55 9.40 16.57 16.09
C THR A 55 8.62 17.77 16.62
N PHE A 56 7.48 18.09 16.02
CA PHE A 56 6.59 19.15 16.50
C PHE A 56 6.10 18.89 17.93
N LEU A 57 5.58 17.68 18.19
CA LEU A 57 5.06 17.30 19.50
C LEU A 57 6.14 17.29 20.59
N SER A 58 7.38 16.91 20.27
CA SER A 58 8.49 17.01 21.23
C SER A 58 8.74 18.46 21.64
N GLY A 59 8.77 19.40 20.69
CA GLY A 59 8.93 20.82 20.99
C GLY A 59 7.76 21.39 21.80
N ALA A 60 6.53 21.13 21.35
CA ALA A 60 5.31 21.54 22.04
C ALA A 60 5.21 20.93 23.46
N GLY A 61 5.56 19.65 23.59
CA GLY A 61 5.54 18.91 24.85
C GLY A 61 6.53 19.47 25.86
N LEU A 62 7.77 19.78 25.45
CA LEU A 62 8.76 20.42 26.33
C LEU A 62 8.27 21.78 26.84
N TYR A 63 7.65 22.59 25.97
CA TYR A 63 7.07 23.87 26.40
C TYR A 63 5.92 23.67 27.40
N ILE A 64 4.99 22.75 27.14
CA ILE A 64 3.88 22.47 28.06
C ILE A 64 4.38 21.95 29.41
N LEU A 65 5.39 21.07 29.41
CA LEU A 65 6.01 20.55 30.64
C LEU A 65 6.78 21.62 31.42
N SER A 66 7.26 22.68 30.76
CA SER A 66 7.90 23.81 31.44
C SER A 66 6.91 24.68 32.24
N LYS A 67 5.60 24.51 32.04
CA LYS A 67 4.56 25.22 32.79
C LYS A 67 4.28 24.49 34.11
N GLU A 68 4.05 25.24 35.18
CA GLU A 68 3.84 24.70 36.53
C GLU A 68 2.59 23.83 36.68
N THR A 69 1.62 23.95 35.75
CA THR A 69 0.38 23.18 35.78
C THR A 69 0.11 22.49 34.44
N ILE A 70 -0.12 21.17 34.50
CA ILE A 70 -0.57 20.38 33.36
C ILE A 70 -2.10 20.36 33.41
N SER A 71 -2.73 21.00 32.43
CA SER A 71 -4.19 21.00 32.30
C SER A 71 -4.70 19.66 31.75
N THR A 72 -5.99 19.38 31.96
CA THR A 72 -6.70 18.25 31.34
C THR A 72 -6.62 18.31 29.81
N THR A 73 -6.60 19.50 29.22
CA THR A 73 -6.47 19.72 27.78
C THR A 73 -5.12 19.21 27.26
N SER A 74 -4.02 19.45 28.00
CA SER A 74 -2.70 18.92 27.65
C SER A 74 -2.69 17.39 27.63
N ALA A 75 -3.36 16.74 28.59
CA ALA A 75 -3.48 15.29 28.63
C ALA A 75 -4.29 14.74 27.45
N VAL A 76 -5.40 15.38 27.07
CA VAL A 76 -6.20 15.00 25.89
C VAL A 76 -5.38 15.12 24.61
N ILE A 77 -4.66 16.22 24.40
CA ILE A 77 -3.78 16.41 23.23
C ILE A 77 -2.73 15.29 23.16
N ALA A 78 -2.13 14.92 24.29
CA ALA A 78 -1.14 13.84 24.34
C ALA A 78 -1.75 12.49 23.94
N VAL A 79 -2.91 12.11 24.49
CA VAL A 79 -3.58 10.84 24.16
C VAL A 79 -3.93 10.77 22.67
N VAL A 80 -4.57 11.81 22.13
CA VAL A 80 -4.97 11.84 20.71
C VAL A 80 -3.73 11.80 19.81
N SER A 81 -2.64 12.46 20.20
CA SER A 81 -1.37 12.44 19.49
C SER A 81 -0.73 11.04 19.45
N VAL A 82 -0.75 10.31 20.56
CA VAL A 82 -0.26 8.92 20.61
C VAL A 82 -1.10 8.01 19.71
N CYS A 83 -2.42 8.16 19.71
CA CYS A 83 -3.30 7.43 18.79
C CYS A 83 -2.99 7.73 17.32
N ASN A 84 -2.74 9.00 16.99
CA ASN A 84 -2.38 9.41 15.63
C ASN A 84 -1.03 8.84 15.17
N ILE A 85 -0.02 8.86 16.06
CA ILE A 85 1.29 8.25 15.84
C ILE A 85 1.15 6.75 15.55
N TYR A 86 0.36 6.04 16.36
CA TYR A 86 0.10 4.61 16.15
C TYR A 86 -0.58 4.35 14.80
N GLY A 87 -1.56 5.19 14.43
CA GLY A 87 -2.24 5.15 13.14
C GLY A 87 -1.27 5.26 11.96
N LEU A 88 -0.42 6.29 11.96
CA LEU A 88 0.61 6.49 10.92
C LEU A 88 1.64 5.35 10.89
N PHE A 89 2.05 4.84 12.06
CA PHE A 89 3.00 3.72 12.15
C PHE A 89 2.44 2.41 11.57
N SER A 90 1.15 2.14 11.77
CA SER A 90 0.49 0.93 11.24
C SER A 90 0.53 0.86 9.71
N ILE A 91 0.52 2.01 9.03
CA ILE A 91 0.63 2.12 7.56
C ILE A 91 2.04 1.73 7.11
N ILE A 92 3.07 2.10 7.86
CA ILE A 92 4.48 1.85 7.53
C ILE A 92 4.82 0.35 7.64
N LYS A 93 4.31 -0.33 8.67
CA LYS A 93 4.62 -1.75 8.96
C LYS A 93 4.17 -2.72 7.84
N ALA A 94 3.17 -2.36 7.05
CA ALA A 94 2.58 -3.24 6.03
C ALA A 94 3.46 -3.47 4.78
N ARG A 95 4.65 -2.87 4.68
CA ARG A 95 5.53 -2.92 3.49
C ARG A 95 6.04 -4.33 3.13
N ALA A 96 6.30 -5.21 4.11
CA ALA A 96 7.14 -6.38 3.88
C ALA A 96 6.49 -7.54 3.10
N HIS A 97 5.16 -7.58 2.97
CA HIS A 97 4.46 -8.81 2.53
C HIS A 97 3.94 -8.79 1.09
N TYR A 98 3.81 -7.61 0.45
CA TYR A 98 3.05 -7.47 -0.80
C TYR A 98 3.91 -7.18 -2.05
N LEU A 99 5.16 -6.78 -1.88
CA LEU A 99 6.05 -6.34 -2.98
C LEU A 99 6.83 -7.49 -3.65
N LYS A 100 6.66 -8.74 -3.23
CA LYS A 100 7.34 -9.85 -3.89
C LYS A 100 6.65 -10.15 -5.23
N GLY A 101 7.40 -9.96 -6.33
CA GLY A 101 7.03 -10.36 -7.68
C GLY A 101 6.73 -11.86 -7.79
N LEU A 102 6.38 -12.33 -8.99
CA LEU A 102 6.19 -13.77 -9.20
C LEU A 102 7.56 -14.45 -9.25
N ASN A 103 7.77 -15.49 -8.44
CA ASN A 103 8.96 -16.33 -8.56
C ASN A 103 8.71 -17.31 -9.71
N ILE A 104 9.39 -17.07 -10.84
CA ILE A 104 9.18 -17.81 -12.10
C ILE A 104 9.68 -19.25 -11.97
N GLU A 105 10.72 -19.49 -11.15
CA GLU A 105 11.36 -20.79 -10.97
C GLU A 105 10.43 -21.86 -10.36
N GLY A 106 9.36 -21.46 -9.67
CA GLY A 106 8.36 -22.38 -9.10
C GLY A 106 7.11 -22.57 -9.94
N MET A 107 7.03 -22.01 -11.15
CA MET A 107 5.85 -22.10 -12.01
C MET A 107 5.92 -23.20 -13.06
N PHE A 108 7.10 -23.74 -13.32
CA PHE A 108 7.28 -25.00 -14.04
C PHE A 108 6.95 -26.15 -13.08
N ASN A 109 5.70 -26.23 -12.63
CA ASN A 109 5.23 -27.45 -12.00
C ASN A 109 5.03 -28.53 -13.07
N ALA A 110 5.15 -29.80 -12.65
CA ALA A 110 4.93 -30.99 -13.46
C ALA A 110 3.59 -31.02 -14.25
N GLU A 111 2.66 -30.11 -13.96
CA GLU A 111 1.41 -29.91 -14.72
C GLU A 111 1.62 -29.42 -16.16
N PHE A 112 2.72 -28.72 -16.46
CA PHE A 112 3.05 -28.25 -17.81
C PHE A 112 3.84 -29.28 -18.64
N ASP A 113 4.30 -30.36 -18.01
CA ASP A 113 5.15 -31.39 -18.62
C ASP A 113 4.34 -32.58 -19.18
N ARG A 114 3.04 -32.38 -19.44
CA ARG A 114 2.21 -33.39 -20.09
C ARG A 114 2.60 -33.52 -21.56
N GLU A 115 2.74 -34.75 -22.05
CA GLU A 115 3.09 -35.07 -23.45
C GLU A 115 1.99 -34.65 -24.45
N GLU A 116 0.77 -34.41 -23.97
CA GLU A 116 -0.41 -34.12 -24.79
C GLU A 116 -0.43 -32.71 -25.41
N PHE A 117 0.39 -31.77 -24.90
CA PHE A 117 0.41 -30.40 -25.40
C PHE A 117 1.55 -30.16 -26.40
N SER A 118 1.25 -29.45 -27.49
CA SER A 118 2.29 -28.94 -28.37
C SER A 118 3.15 -27.90 -27.63
N GLU A 119 4.39 -27.72 -28.08
CA GLU A 119 5.31 -26.74 -27.49
C GLU A 119 4.72 -25.32 -27.50
N GLY A 120 3.98 -24.97 -28.55
CA GLY A 120 3.26 -23.70 -28.67
C GLY A 120 2.12 -23.55 -27.65
N ASP A 121 1.37 -24.61 -27.38
CA ASP A 121 0.29 -24.59 -26.39
C ASP A 121 0.83 -24.47 -24.96
N LYS A 122 1.96 -25.15 -24.67
CA LYS A 122 2.66 -25.03 -23.38
C LYS A 122 3.10 -23.58 -23.13
N ILE A 123 3.63 -22.91 -24.15
CA ILE A 123 4.04 -21.50 -24.07
C ILE A 123 2.84 -20.59 -23.82
N ARG A 124 1.72 -20.77 -24.55
CA ARG A 124 0.50 -19.98 -24.34
C ARG A 124 -0.09 -20.16 -22.94
N LEU A 125 -0.19 -21.40 -22.48
CA LEU A 125 -0.65 -21.74 -21.12
C LEU A 125 0.25 -21.11 -20.05
N PHE A 126 1.57 -21.05 -20.27
CA PHE A 126 2.51 -20.38 -19.37
C PHE A 126 2.22 -18.88 -19.26
N TYR A 127 2.10 -18.18 -20.40
CA TYR A 127 1.81 -16.74 -20.39
C TYR A 127 0.45 -16.46 -19.77
N TYR A 128 -0.56 -17.25 -20.08
CA TYR A 128 -1.89 -17.14 -19.49
C TYR A 128 -1.85 -17.25 -17.96
N ASN A 129 -1.19 -18.28 -17.42
CA ASN A 129 -1.06 -18.46 -15.97
C ASN A 129 -0.30 -17.30 -15.31
N CYS A 130 0.74 -16.77 -15.97
CA CYS A 130 1.46 -15.60 -15.49
C CYS A 130 0.57 -14.36 -15.43
N ILE A 131 -0.20 -14.11 -16.50
CA ILE A 131 -1.17 -13.01 -16.60
C ILE A 131 -2.22 -13.12 -15.49
N GLU A 132 -2.83 -14.29 -15.31
CA GLU A 132 -3.83 -14.54 -14.28
C GLU A 132 -3.27 -14.29 -12.87
N LYS A 133 -2.08 -14.81 -12.57
CA LYS A 133 -1.43 -14.61 -11.27
C LYS A 133 -1.09 -13.14 -11.00
N TYR A 134 -0.63 -12.40 -12.00
CA TYR A 134 -0.43 -10.97 -11.86
C TYR A 134 -1.76 -10.23 -11.68
N ALA A 135 -2.81 -10.57 -12.42
CA ALA A 135 -4.13 -9.95 -12.27
C ALA A 135 -4.70 -10.15 -10.84
N ILE A 136 -4.55 -11.34 -10.26
CA ILE A 136 -4.90 -11.60 -8.85
C ILE A 136 -4.10 -10.71 -7.90
N LYS A 137 -2.80 -10.59 -8.13
CA LYS A 137 -1.92 -9.75 -7.30
C LYS A 137 -2.28 -8.27 -7.41
N ILE A 138 -2.53 -7.78 -8.63
CA ILE A 138 -2.98 -6.42 -8.93
C ILE A 138 -4.28 -6.12 -8.20
N ASN A 139 -5.31 -6.96 -8.35
CA ASN A 139 -6.59 -6.74 -7.66
C ASN A 139 -6.44 -6.64 -6.14
N ARG A 140 -5.58 -7.49 -5.55
CA ARG A 140 -5.26 -7.40 -4.12
C ARG A 140 -4.50 -6.12 -3.78
N LEU A 141 -3.51 -5.75 -4.59
CA LEU A 141 -2.67 -4.57 -4.39
C LEU A 141 -3.47 -3.29 -4.50
N THR A 142 -4.36 -3.17 -5.49
CA THR A 142 -5.28 -2.03 -5.68
C THR A 142 -6.16 -1.79 -4.46
N LEU A 143 -6.76 -2.86 -3.89
CA LEU A 143 -7.55 -2.76 -2.67
C LEU A 143 -6.71 -2.27 -1.48
N ILE A 144 -5.48 -2.76 -1.36
CA ILE A 144 -4.54 -2.37 -0.31
C ILE A 144 -4.13 -0.90 -0.48
N VAL A 145 -3.74 -0.49 -1.69
CA VAL A 145 -3.34 0.89 -2.03
C VAL A 145 -4.47 1.86 -1.70
N SER A 146 -5.68 1.60 -2.19
CA SER A 146 -6.85 2.45 -1.93
C SER A 146 -7.12 2.61 -0.44
N LYS A 147 -7.14 1.50 0.31
CA LYS A 147 -7.33 1.52 1.76
C LYS A 147 -6.20 2.27 2.48
N ARG A 148 -4.95 2.08 2.07
CA ARG A 148 -3.77 2.74 2.68
C ARG A 148 -3.77 4.23 2.41
N ASN A 149 -4.05 4.66 1.18
CA ASN A 149 -4.15 6.08 0.83
C ASN A 149 -5.27 6.76 1.61
N HIS A 150 -6.45 6.14 1.70
CA HIS A 150 -7.55 6.69 2.49
C HIS A 150 -7.19 6.80 3.97
N THR A 151 -6.53 5.78 4.52
CA THR A 151 -6.08 5.77 5.92
C THR A 151 -5.01 6.83 6.17
N TYR A 152 -4.03 6.95 5.27
CA TYR A 152 -3.00 7.99 5.33
C TYR A 152 -3.60 9.39 5.31
N ASN A 153 -4.49 9.69 4.36
CA ASN A 153 -5.12 11.00 4.24
C ASN A 153 -5.91 11.39 5.50
N ARG A 154 -6.59 10.43 6.14
CA ARG A 154 -7.29 10.65 7.42
C ARG A 154 -6.33 11.03 8.55
N PHE A 155 -5.27 10.26 8.76
CA PHE A 155 -4.31 10.54 9.83
C PHE A 155 -3.45 11.77 9.54
N PHE A 156 -3.11 12.04 8.28
CA PHE A 156 -2.46 13.28 7.89
C PHE A 156 -3.34 14.51 8.20
N GLY A 157 -4.64 14.45 7.86
CA GLY A 157 -5.59 15.50 8.22
C GLY A 157 -5.72 15.69 9.73
N LEU A 158 -5.77 14.60 10.50
CA LEU A 158 -5.77 14.64 11.96
C LEU A 158 -4.48 15.28 12.50
N SER A 159 -3.32 14.95 11.95
CA SER A 159 -2.03 15.58 12.32
C SER A 159 -2.08 17.10 12.14
N LEU A 160 -2.61 17.58 11.01
CA LEU A 160 -2.72 19.02 10.75
C LEU A 160 -3.64 19.72 11.77
N ILE A 161 -4.80 19.13 12.05
CA ILE A 161 -5.74 19.66 13.05
C ILE A 161 -5.08 19.72 14.43
N LEU A 162 -4.34 18.67 14.81
CA LEU A 162 -3.63 18.62 16.09
C LEU A 162 -2.51 19.65 16.16
N VAL A 163 -1.74 19.83 15.10
CA VAL A 163 -0.69 20.87 15.03
C VAL A 163 -1.30 22.25 15.23
N ILE A 164 -2.33 22.61 14.45
CA ILE A 164 -2.99 23.91 14.54
C ILE A 164 -3.60 24.13 15.94
N SER A 165 -4.31 23.13 16.46
CA SER A 165 -4.94 23.21 17.78
C SER A 165 -3.90 23.35 18.90
N THR A 166 -2.77 22.66 18.79
CA THR A 166 -1.66 22.73 19.76
C THR A 166 -0.98 24.10 19.69
N CYS A 167 -0.75 24.64 18.49
CA CYS A 167 -0.21 25.99 18.33
C CYS A 167 -1.14 27.05 18.94
N PHE A 168 -2.44 26.97 18.68
CA PHE A 168 -3.43 27.89 19.26
C PHE A 168 -3.45 27.78 20.79
N TYR A 169 -3.48 26.56 21.32
CA TYR A 169 -3.45 26.31 22.77
C TYR A 169 -2.19 26.87 23.42
N ILE A 170 -1.01 26.64 22.84
CA ILE A 170 0.26 27.21 23.30
C ILE A 170 0.22 28.73 23.25
N GLY A 171 -0.33 29.32 22.18
CA GLY A 171 -0.51 30.77 22.05
C GLY A 171 -1.38 31.38 23.15
N CYS A 172 -2.40 30.66 23.61
CA CYS A 172 -3.23 31.07 24.76
C CYS A 172 -2.54 30.89 26.13
N LEU A 173 -1.42 30.16 26.20
CA LEU A 173 -0.63 29.94 27.42
C LEU A 173 0.56 30.90 27.54
N ILE A 174 0.82 31.72 26.51
CA ILE A 174 1.78 32.83 26.51
C ILE A 174 1.09 34.04 27.13
#